data_AF-A0A3B8PVJ5-F1
#
_entry.id   AF-A0A3B8PVJ5-F1
#
_cell.length_a   1.000
_cell.length_b   1.000
_cell.length_c   1.000
_cell.angle_alpha   90.00
_cell.angle_beta   90.00
_cell.angle_gamma   90.00
#
_symmetry.space_group_name_H-M   'P 1'
#
loop_
_entity.id
_entity.type
_entity.pdbx_description
1 polymer ?
#
loop_
_entity_poly.entity_id
_entity_poly.type
_entity_poly.pdbx_seq_one_letter_code
_entity_poly.pdbx_strand_id
1 'polypeptide(L)'
;MSGSNWIKFNRGWWSPYLLCILTAASATPESPNLRRPDLTGTVRDEDGKPVAAASVFIYTAGPKEGVGILCPSCYADCRKRTRTDGDGHFKIESLDPALQFRLLVVARGHRPEFVGKVDPAKRPVEVTLAPGKTDVSPDLQVKGRVVDSERKPVSGAVISIREVKRGESTQYGGNEDIDRVAVSDDEGLFVVNGENRFDAVGVEIEARALAKGIFHELATGGKIHELQLTEGAAVHGRVIKNGKPLGGVEIGICGADRTAEEYVGDFSVGTDKEGRFSLGNLPPNRDYFVYAKMSSLAGKDSLPARRVKLKRDASSEDLGDLAVSPGFTLTGQIQLTDGNSVPPKTRLLLSRDEAWDSAQTEADERGRFTFRGVPPESFGLSARIKGYRLSARNRSLDTMNPFHLVGVIKADKTDLILEFEPEKNPSPRLGNYVEMRQEPLLGAELVKNRVGDIQVTGTVSDAESGKPIKRFTITEGRAGNFPQPTQWFPARQTEGANGKLDLFLNRHGSAPVILVEAEGYLPQASGAITGAETNLAFALKKGVGPSGVILKPNGEPAAGATVYLADMQNGVYVQDKSMKVQDHMYQGL
;
A
#
# COMPACT_ATOMS: atom_id res chain seq x y z
N MET A 1 -23.22 61.79 9.03
CA MET A 1 -23.08 63.11 8.39
C MET A 1 -23.17 62.91 6.88
N SER A 2 -23.81 63.83 6.16
CA SER A 2 -23.93 63.78 4.70
C SER A 2 -22.62 64.15 4.00
N GLY A 3 -22.47 63.76 2.74
CA GLY A 3 -21.25 63.97 1.97
C GLY A 3 -21.41 63.63 0.48
N SER A 4 -22.35 64.31 -0.19
CA SER A 4 -22.52 64.21 -1.65
C SER A 4 -21.50 65.10 -2.36
N ASN A 5 -20.86 64.63 -3.42
CA ASN A 5 -20.38 65.50 -4.51
C ASN A 5 -20.30 64.74 -5.85
N TRP A 6 -20.63 65.45 -6.92
CA TRP A 6 -20.99 64.92 -8.26
C TRP A 6 -19.95 65.26 -9.34
N ILE A 7 -20.34 64.99 -10.62
CA ILE A 7 -19.80 65.47 -11.91
C ILE A 7 -18.78 64.48 -12.54
N LYS A 8 -18.95 63.95 -13.77
CA LYS A 8 -19.94 64.20 -14.85
C LYS A 8 -20.19 62.94 -15.71
N PHE A 9 -21.32 62.89 -16.44
CA PHE A 9 -21.54 62.08 -17.66
C PHE A 9 -21.94 63.02 -18.80
N ASN A 10 -21.55 62.74 -20.04
CA ASN A 10 -21.96 63.52 -21.21
C ASN A 10 -22.89 62.71 -22.13
N ARG A 11 -23.91 63.34 -22.71
CA ARG A 11 -24.98 62.71 -23.53
C ARG A 11 -24.98 63.21 -24.97
N GLY A 12 -25.33 62.32 -25.89
CA GLY A 12 -25.99 62.57 -27.18
C GLY A 12 -26.32 61.22 -27.84
N TRP A 13 -27.57 60.81 -28.09
CA TRP A 13 -28.55 61.31 -29.10
C TRP A 13 -28.04 61.02 -30.54
N TRP A 14 -28.70 60.26 -31.44
CA TRP A 14 -30.14 60.03 -31.70
C TRP A 14 -30.52 58.58 -32.17
N SER A 15 -31.83 58.30 -32.20
CA SER A 15 -32.67 57.23 -32.83
C SER A 15 -32.38 56.84 -34.31
N PRO A 16 -33.13 55.87 -34.96
CA PRO A 16 -34.12 54.89 -34.45
C PRO A 16 -34.01 53.42 -34.98
N TYR A 17 -34.78 52.53 -34.35
CA TYR A 17 -35.34 51.23 -34.79
C TYR A 17 -34.97 50.61 -36.16
N LEU A 18 -34.46 49.37 -36.11
CA LEU A 18 -34.75 48.31 -37.08
C LEU A 18 -35.18 47.04 -36.33
N LEU A 19 -36.37 46.50 -36.63
CA LEU A 19 -36.90 45.29 -35.97
C LEU A 19 -36.39 44.03 -36.67
N CYS A 20 -35.17 43.59 -36.36
CA CYS A 20 -34.69 42.28 -36.80
C CYS A 20 -35.22 41.17 -35.87
N ILE A 21 -36.13 40.34 -36.40
CA ILE A 21 -36.47 39.05 -35.78
C ILE A 21 -35.28 38.12 -35.97
N LEU A 22 -34.35 38.14 -35.01
CA LEU A 22 -33.30 37.13 -34.91
C LEU A 22 -33.90 35.85 -34.32
N THR A 23 -34.22 34.90 -35.21
CA THR A 23 -34.30 33.49 -34.82
C THR A 23 -32.93 33.07 -34.33
N ALA A 24 -32.71 33.15 -33.01
CA ALA A 24 -31.53 32.62 -32.37
C ALA A 24 -31.57 31.09 -32.46
N ALA A 25 -31.07 30.55 -33.56
CA ALA A 25 -30.73 29.15 -33.66
C ALA A 25 -29.70 28.86 -32.55
N SER A 26 -30.14 28.15 -31.51
CA SER A 26 -29.29 27.67 -30.44
C SER A 26 -28.37 26.59 -31.00
N ALA A 27 -27.30 27.03 -31.66
CA ALA A 27 -26.19 26.17 -32.02
C ALA A 27 -25.53 25.68 -30.71
N THR A 28 -26.00 24.53 -30.22
CA THR A 28 -25.18 23.69 -29.35
C THR A 28 -23.83 23.52 -30.02
N PRO A 29 -22.70 23.76 -29.34
CA PRO A 29 -21.40 23.48 -29.91
C PRO A 29 -21.34 21.97 -30.17
N GLU A 30 -21.42 21.57 -31.44
CA GLU A 30 -21.14 20.20 -31.83
C GLU A 30 -19.73 19.87 -31.35
N SER A 31 -19.63 18.85 -30.49
CA SER A 31 -18.36 18.17 -30.26
C SER A 31 -17.78 17.84 -31.62
N PRO A 32 -16.50 18.17 -31.91
CA PRO A 32 -15.92 17.90 -33.21
C PRO A 32 -16.11 16.42 -33.52
N ASN A 33 -16.61 16.11 -34.73
CA ASN A 33 -16.87 14.76 -35.21
C ASN A 33 -15.54 13.98 -35.34
N LEU A 34 -15.03 13.54 -34.19
CA LEU A 34 -13.88 12.66 -34.04
C LEU A 34 -14.28 11.33 -34.65
N ARG A 35 -13.93 11.15 -35.93
CA ARG A 35 -14.18 9.95 -36.70
C ARG A 35 -13.61 8.74 -35.95
N ARG A 36 -14.51 8.00 -35.29
CA ARG A 36 -14.16 6.85 -34.45
C ARG A 36 -13.60 5.73 -35.33
N PRO A 37 -12.32 5.34 -35.17
CA PRO A 37 -11.71 4.31 -35.99
C PRO A 37 -12.28 2.91 -35.72
N ASP A 38 -12.21 2.06 -36.74
CA ASP A 38 -12.50 0.63 -36.63
C ASP A 38 -11.19 -0.12 -36.36
N LEU A 39 -11.16 -0.95 -35.33
CA LEU A 39 -10.05 -1.86 -35.07
C LEU A 39 -10.23 -3.13 -35.91
N THR A 40 -9.22 -3.49 -36.69
CA THR A 40 -9.17 -4.71 -37.49
C THR A 40 -7.99 -5.59 -37.08
N GLY A 41 -8.06 -6.88 -37.39
CA GLY A 41 -6.96 -7.80 -37.12
C GLY A 41 -7.18 -9.23 -37.59
N THR A 42 -6.24 -10.10 -37.26
CA THR A 42 -6.24 -11.54 -37.58
C THR A 42 -5.83 -12.38 -36.38
N VAL A 43 -6.47 -13.53 -36.20
CA VAL A 43 -6.08 -14.55 -35.20
C VAL A 43 -5.64 -15.83 -35.92
N ARG A 44 -4.46 -16.35 -35.55
CA ARG A 44 -3.86 -17.58 -36.12
C ARG A 44 -3.39 -18.53 -35.02
N ASP A 45 -3.20 -19.80 -35.36
CA ASP A 45 -2.49 -20.77 -34.51
C ASP A 45 -0.95 -20.62 -34.70
N GLU A 46 -0.16 -21.36 -33.92
CA GLU A 46 1.31 -21.38 -34.03
C GLU A 46 1.82 -21.93 -35.38
N ASP A 47 1.02 -22.73 -36.09
CA ASP A 47 1.28 -23.19 -37.47
C ASP A 47 0.93 -22.12 -38.53
N GLY A 48 0.37 -20.97 -38.12
CA GLY A 48 -0.06 -19.87 -38.99
C GLY A 48 -1.43 -20.08 -39.66
N LYS A 49 -2.19 -21.12 -39.31
CA LYS A 49 -3.56 -21.37 -39.80
C LYS A 49 -4.54 -20.37 -39.17
N PRO A 50 -5.59 -19.94 -39.88
CA PRO A 50 -6.59 -19.04 -39.31
C PRO A 50 -7.40 -19.72 -38.20
N VAL A 51 -7.64 -19.01 -37.09
CA VAL A 51 -8.50 -19.49 -36.00
C VAL A 51 -9.88 -18.86 -36.15
N ALA A 52 -10.83 -19.63 -36.67
CA ALA A 52 -12.21 -19.20 -36.87
C ALA A 52 -13.04 -19.17 -35.58
N ALA A 53 -14.05 -18.30 -35.52
CA ALA A 53 -15.00 -18.13 -34.42
C ALA A 53 -14.40 -17.75 -33.04
N ALA A 54 -13.12 -17.37 -32.98
CA ALA A 54 -12.45 -16.86 -31.79
C ALA A 54 -13.14 -15.58 -31.30
N SER A 55 -13.49 -15.52 -30.02
CA SER A 55 -14.08 -14.35 -29.38
C SER A 55 -13.00 -13.30 -29.10
N VAL A 56 -13.14 -12.12 -29.71
CA VAL A 56 -12.24 -10.98 -29.51
C VAL A 56 -12.97 -9.90 -28.72
N PHE A 57 -12.43 -9.55 -27.55
CA PHE A 57 -13.03 -8.61 -26.60
C PHE A 57 -12.18 -7.35 -26.46
N ILE A 58 -12.83 -6.18 -26.36
CA ILE A 58 -12.23 -5.04 -25.66
C ILE A 58 -12.31 -5.38 -24.17
N TYR A 59 -11.18 -5.77 -23.56
CA TYR A 59 -11.15 -6.24 -22.17
C TYR A 59 -11.11 -5.07 -21.18
N THR A 60 -10.13 -4.17 -21.36
CA THR A 60 -10.06 -2.89 -20.65
C THR A 60 -9.64 -1.77 -21.59
N ALA A 61 -9.94 -0.54 -21.20
CA ALA A 61 -9.53 0.69 -21.87
C ALA A 61 -8.91 1.67 -20.87
N GLY A 62 -8.10 2.58 -21.39
CA GLY A 62 -7.61 3.76 -20.68
C GLY A 62 -7.31 4.88 -21.66
N PRO A 63 -7.24 6.14 -21.21
CA PRO A 63 -6.88 7.23 -22.09
C PRO A 63 -5.44 7.08 -22.61
N LYS A 64 -5.17 7.64 -23.79
CA LYS A 64 -3.81 7.78 -24.33
C LYS A 64 -3.00 8.82 -23.55
N GLU A 65 -3.67 9.83 -23.00
CA GLU A 65 -3.08 10.95 -22.26
C GLU A 65 -3.95 11.31 -21.04
N GLY A 66 -3.33 11.63 -19.91
CA GLY A 66 -4.03 11.99 -18.66
C GLY A 66 -4.53 10.80 -17.83
N VAL A 67 -5.35 11.09 -16.81
CA VAL A 67 -5.90 10.09 -15.87
C VAL A 67 -7.24 9.54 -16.35
N GLY A 68 -7.47 8.24 -16.13
CA GLY A 68 -8.73 7.59 -16.50
C GLY A 68 -9.85 7.90 -15.51
N ILE A 69 -10.88 8.64 -15.93
CA ILE A 69 -12.02 9.06 -15.09
C ILE A 69 -13.10 7.98 -14.89
N LEU A 70 -12.88 6.78 -15.44
CA LEU A 70 -13.73 5.60 -15.29
C LEU A 70 -12.85 4.40 -14.93
N CYS A 71 -13.44 3.39 -14.27
CA CYS A 71 -12.77 2.11 -14.07
C CYS A 71 -12.34 1.49 -15.42
N PRO A 72 -11.22 0.74 -15.49
CA PRO A 72 -10.67 0.26 -16.77
C PRO A 72 -11.65 -0.59 -17.61
N SER A 73 -12.60 -1.28 -17.00
CA SER A 73 -13.65 -2.06 -17.68
C SER A 73 -14.98 -1.29 -17.89
N CYS A 74 -15.10 -0.07 -17.35
CA CYS A 74 -16.32 0.74 -17.34
C CYS A 74 -16.51 1.61 -18.59
N TYR A 75 -15.47 1.78 -19.42
CA TYR A 75 -15.58 2.56 -20.67
C TYR A 75 -16.61 1.92 -21.61
N ALA A 76 -17.40 2.74 -22.31
CA ALA A 76 -18.47 2.26 -23.19
C ALA A 76 -17.99 1.23 -24.24
N ASP A 77 -16.78 1.41 -24.77
CA ASP A 77 -16.17 0.51 -25.74
C ASP A 77 -15.77 -0.86 -25.15
N CYS A 78 -15.58 -1.01 -23.82
CA CYS A 78 -15.29 -2.31 -23.17
C CYS A 78 -16.46 -3.31 -23.25
N ARG A 79 -17.66 -2.84 -23.61
CA ARG A 79 -18.81 -3.71 -23.93
C ARG A 79 -18.69 -4.37 -25.31
N LYS A 80 -17.81 -3.88 -26.18
CA LYS A 80 -17.68 -4.38 -27.55
C LYS A 80 -16.91 -5.69 -27.59
N ARG A 81 -17.39 -6.56 -28.48
CA ARG A 81 -16.77 -7.83 -28.85
C ARG A 81 -17.14 -8.18 -30.28
N THR A 82 -16.37 -9.08 -30.87
CA THR A 82 -16.66 -9.67 -32.18
C THR A 82 -16.19 -11.13 -32.18
N ARG A 83 -16.44 -11.85 -33.27
CA ARG A 83 -15.80 -13.15 -33.54
C ARG A 83 -14.96 -13.05 -34.80
N THR A 84 -13.93 -13.89 -34.90
CA THR A 84 -13.23 -14.08 -36.16
C THR A 84 -14.09 -14.83 -37.18
N ASP A 85 -13.94 -14.48 -38.45
CA ASP A 85 -14.50 -15.23 -39.57
C ASP A 85 -13.70 -16.49 -39.91
N GLY A 86 -14.03 -17.17 -41.02
CA GLY A 86 -13.37 -18.41 -41.45
C GLY A 86 -11.88 -18.25 -41.77
N ASP A 87 -11.46 -17.05 -42.16
CA ASP A 87 -10.07 -16.69 -42.48
C ASP A 87 -9.34 -16.07 -41.28
N GLY A 88 -9.97 -16.09 -40.10
CA GLY A 88 -9.40 -15.59 -38.86
C GLY A 88 -9.44 -14.06 -38.73
N HIS A 89 -10.07 -13.34 -39.66
CA HIS A 89 -10.17 -11.88 -39.62
C HIS A 89 -11.23 -11.42 -38.62
N PHE A 90 -11.00 -10.26 -37.99
CA PHE A 90 -11.99 -9.63 -37.13
C PHE A 90 -12.05 -8.11 -37.32
N LYS A 91 -13.21 -7.54 -36.98
CA LYS A 91 -13.48 -6.10 -36.94
C LYS A 91 -14.27 -5.72 -35.69
N ILE A 92 -13.83 -4.67 -34.98
CA ILE A 92 -14.56 -4.01 -33.90
C ILE A 92 -14.73 -2.54 -34.26
N GLU A 93 -15.98 -2.11 -34.44
CA GLU A 93 -16.29 -0.82 -35.07
C GLU A 93 -16.32 0.36 -34.11
N SER A 94 -16.04 1.55 -34.65
CA SER A 94 -16.30 2.86 -34.04
C SER A 94 -15.78 3.01 -32.61
N LEU A 95 -14.52 2.64 -32.36
CA LEU A 95 -13.84 2.79 -31.06
C LEU A 95 -13.43 4.24 -30.80
N ASP A 96 -13.30 4.63 -29.53
CA ASP A 96 -12.85 5.98 -29.19
C ASP A 96 -11.37 6.22 -29.60
N PRO A 97 -11.06 7.25 -30.42
CA PRO A 97 -9.70 7.53 -30.84
C PRO A 97 -8.80 8.10 -29.73
N ALA A 98 -9.36 8.57 -28.61
CA ALA A 98 -8.60 9.06 -27.46
C ALA A 98 -8.21 7.94 -26.47
N LEU A 99 -8.72 6.71 -26.66
CA LEU A 99 -8.44 5.56 -25.81
C LEU A 99 -7.42 4.60 -26.44
N GLN A 100 -6.69 3.90 -25.58
CA GLN A 100 -5.92 2.70 -25.89
C GLN A 100 -6.56 1.51 -25.17
N PHE A 101 -6.48 0.33 -25.79
CA PHE A 101 -7.20 -0.86 -25.35
C PHE A 101 -6.26 -2.01 -24.98
N ARG A 102 -6.72 -2.86 -24.07
CA ARG A 102 -6.22 -4.22 -23.90
C ARG A 102 -7.26 -5.16 -24.50
N LEU A 103 -6.86 -5.95 -25.49
CA LEU A 103 -7.70 -7.00 -26.06
C LEU A 103 -7.53 -8.28 -25.27
N LEU A 104 -8.60 -9.08 -25.23
CA LEU A 104 -8.57 -10.48 -24.84
C LEU A 104 -9.10 -11.31 -26.02
N VAL A 105 -8.32 -12.30 -26.45
CA VAL A 105 -8.70 -13.24 -27.51
C VAL A 105 -8.83 -14.64 -26.92
N VAL A 106 -9.97 -15.28 -27.16
CA VAL A 106 -10.31 -16.61 -26.62
C VAL A 106 -10.83 -17.49 -27.76
N ALA A 107 -10.27 -18.69 -27.92
CA ALA A 107 -10.77 -19.70 -28.84
C ALA A 107 -10.81 -21.06 -28.16
N ARG A 108 -11.81 -21.88 -28.48
CA ARG A 108 -11.93 -23.25 -27.95
C ARG A 108 -10.70 -24.06 -28.33
N GLY A 109 -10.18 -24.84 -27.38
CA GLY A 109 -8.98 -25.68 -27.60
C GLY A 109 -7.66 -24.91 -27.70
N HIS A 110 -7.65 -23.60 -27.46
CA HIS A 110 -6.46 -22.76 -27.48
C HIS A 110 -6.25 -22.09 -26.12
N ARG A 111 -5.02 -21.66 -25.84
CA ARG A 111 -4.73 -20.77 -24.70
C ARG A 111 -5.23 -19.35 -25.03
N PRO A 112 -5.82 -18.64 -24.06
CA PRO A 112 -6.25 -17.25 -24.25
C PRO A 112 -5.05 -16.31 -24.32
N GLU A 113 -5.16 -15.22 -25.09
CA GLU A 113 -4.07 -14.25 -25.27
C GLU A 113 -4.52 -12.80 -25.02
N PHE A 114 -3.61 -11.99 -24.45
CA PHE A 114 -3.85 -10.56 -24.18
C PHE A 114 -2.97 -9.64 -25.02
N VAL A 115 -3.58 -8.80 -25.85
CA VAL A 115 -2.85 -7.77 -26.61
C VAL A 115 -3.00 -6.41 -25.93
N GLY A 116 -1.95 -5.92 -25.28
CA GLY A 116 -1.95 -4.64 -24.58
C GLY A 116 -1.62 -3.43 -25.47
N LYS A 117 -2.04 -2.23 -25.02
CA LYS A 117 -1.71 -0.92 -25.64
C LYS A 117 -2.11 -0.80 -27.12
N VAL A 118 -3.23 -1.42 -27.49
CA VAL A 118 -3.79 -1.36 -28.85
C VAL A 118 -4.39 0.02 -29.08
N ASP A 119 -3.90 0.69 -30.12
CA ASP A 119 -4.43 1.95 -30.62
C ASP A 119 -5.31 1.64 -31.85
N PRO A 120 -6.62 1.92 -31.83
CA PRO A 120 -7.53 1.53 -32.90
C PRO A 120 -7.25 2.26 -34.23
N ALA A 121 -6.49 3.37 -34.21
CA ALA A 121 -6.13 4.14 -35.39
C ALA A 121 -4.80 3.71 -36.04
N LYS A 122 -4.12 2.70 -35.49
CA LYS A 122 -2.84 2.17 -36.00
C LYS A 122 -3.07 0.92 -36.87
N ARG A 123 -1.97 0.26 -37.26
CA ARG A 123 -1.97 -0.97 -38.08
C ARG A 123 -2.90 -2.04 -37.50
N PRO A 124 -3.45 -2.95 -38.34
CA PRO A 124 -4.19 -4.12 -37.87
C PRO A 124 -3.43 -4.93 -36.84
N VAL A 125 -4.17 -5.56 -35.93
CA VAL A 125 -3.60 -6.40 -34.86
C VAL A 125 -3.48 -7.84 -35.32
N GLU A 126 -2.30 -8.42 -35.15
CA GLU A 126 -2.03 -9.84 -35.40
C GLU A 126 -1.91 -10.56 -34.05
N VAL A 127 -2.58 -11.70 -33.90
CA VAL A 127 -2.61 -12.49 -32.67
C VAL A 127 -2.34 -13.96 -33.01
N THR A 128 -1.41 -14.57 -32.29
CA THR A 128 -1.13 -16.01 -32.37
C THR A 128 -1.61 -16.68 -31.08
N LEU A 129 -2.39 -17.76 -31.20
CA LEU A 129 -2.86 -18.55 -30.06
C LEU A 129 -2.12 -19.89 -30.00
N ALA A 130 -1.50 -20.17 -28.87
CA ALA A 130 -0.93 -21.48 -28.57
C ALA A 130 -2.04 -22.52 -28.34
N PRO A 131 -1.80 -23.82 -28.64
CA PRO A 131 -2.76 -24.87 -28.37
C PRO A 131 -2.98 -25.07 -26.85
N GLY A 132 -4.23 -25.38 -26.49
CA GLY A 132 -4.59 -25.80 -25.14
C GLY A 132 -4.05 -27.19 -24.81
N LYS A 133 -3.84 -27.48 -23.52
CA LYS A 133 -3.46 -28.83 -23.05
C LYS A 133 -4.66 -29.78 -23.24
N THR A 134 -4.51 -30.85 -24.00
CA THR A 134 -5.49 -31.95 -24.10
C THR A 134 -5.08 -33.12 -23.20
N ASP A 135 -6.02 -34.04 -22.94
CA ASP A 135 -5.77 -35.35 -22.29
C ASP A 135 -5.09 -35.30 -20.91
N VAL A 136 -5.23 -34.16 -20.21
CA VAL A 136 -4.73 -33.96 -18.84
C VAL A 136 -5.54 -34.81 -17.85
N SER A 137 -4.83 -35.52 -16.97
CA SER A 137 -5.45 -36.31 -15.90
C SER A 137 -6.34 -35.43 -14.99
N PRO A 138 -7.51 -35.92 -14.52
CA PRO A 138 -8.35 -35.20 -13.56
C PRO A 138 -7.62 -34.75 -12.28
N ASP A 139 -6.59 -35.48 -11.85
CA ASP A 139 -5.80 -35.16 -10.65
C ASP A 139 -4.72 -34.09 -10.90
N LEU A 140 -4.55 -33.67 -12.15
CA LEU A 140 -3.70 -32.55 -12.59
C LEU A 140 -4.54 -31.35 -13.04
N GLN A 141 -5.85 -31.34 -12.76
CA GLN A 141 -6.78 -30.40 -13.38
C GLN A 141 -7.91 -29.96 -12.44
N VAL A 142 -8.15 -28.66 -12.42
CA VAL A 142 -9.34 -28.05 -11.82
C VAL A 142 -10.22 -27.50 -12.94
N LYS A 143 -11.52 -27.81 -12.88
CA LYS A 143 -12.52 -27.26 -13.79
C LYS A 143 -13.45 -26.34 -13.01
N GLY A 144 -13.81 -25.21 -13.60
CA GLY A 144 -14.83 -24.34 -13.03
C GLY A 144 -15.74 -23.73 -14.08
N ARG A 145 -16.85 -23.17 -13.62
CA ARG A 145 -17.77 -22.36 -14.41
C ARG A 145 -18.00 -21.03 -13.70
N VAL A 146 -17.68 -19.93 -14.36
CA VAL A 146 -17.99 -18.58 -13.86
C VAL A 146 -19.41 -18.20 -14.29
N VAL A 147 -20.23 -17.78 -13.33
CA VAL A 147 -21.62 -17.34 -13.57
C VAL A 147 -21.89 -15.98 -12.90
N ASP A 148 -22.90 -15.26 -13.39
CA ASP A 148 -23.36 -14.02 -12.77
C ASP A 148 -24.41 -14.26 -11.66
N SER A 149 -24.96 -13.19 -11.09
CA SER A 149 -26.02 -13.23 -10.07
C SER A 149 -27.31 -13.93 -10.55
N GLU A 150 -27.56 -13.97 -11.86
CA GLU A 150 -28.69 -14.66 -12.50
C GLU A 150 -28.35 -16.10 -12.95
N ARG A 151 -27.15 -16.60 -12.60
CA ARG A 151 -26.56 -17.88 -13.04
C ARG A 151 -26.31 -17.98 -14.55
N LYS A 152 -26.23 -16.86 -15.28
CA LYS A 152 -25.83 -16.89 -16.69
C LYS A 152 -24.31 -17.04 -16.78
N PRO A 153 -23.78 -17.78 -17.78
CA PRO A 153 -22.35 -17.92 -17.95
C PRO A 153 -21.63 -16.60 -18.22
N VAL A 154 -20.53 -16.37 -17.51
CA VAL A 154 -19.67 -15.19 -17.70
C VAL A 154 -18.50 -15.55 -18.59
N SER A 155 -18.55 -15.07 -19.83
CA SER A 155 -17.51 -15.30 -20.84
C SER A 155 -16.39 -14.26 -20.80
N GLY A 156 -15.14 -14.71 -20.89
CA GLY A 156 -13.96 -13.86 -20.82
C GLY A 156 -13.65 -13.35 -19.41
N ALA A 157 -14.11 -14.04 -18.36
CA ALA A 157 -13.61 -13.86 -17.01
C ALA A 157 -12.18 -14.40 -16.92
N VAL A 158 -11.33 -13.76 -16.13
CA VAL A 158 -9.90 -14.03 -16.01
C VAL A 158 -9.64 -14.61 -14.63
N ILE A 159 -9.21 -15.87 -14.59
CA ILE A 159 -8.98 -16.64 -13.38
C ILE A 159 -7.47 -16.63 -13.12
N SER A 160 -7.01 -15.85 -12.14
CA SER A 160 -5.60 -15.81 -11.72
C SER A 160 -5.41 -16.71 -10.49
N ILE A 161 -4.39 -17.56 -10.48
CA ILE A 161 -4.14 -18.47 -9.36
C ILE A 161 -3.42 -17.71 -8.23
N ARG A 162 -4.03 -17.68 -7.04
CA ARG A 162 -3.45 -17.04 -5.83
C ARG A 162 -2.64 -18.04 -5.01
N GLU A 163 -3.19 -19.22 -4.82
CA GLU A 163 -2.68 -20.25 -3.92
C GLU A 163 -2.82 -21.66 -4.52
N VAL A 164 -1.95 -22.56 -4.08
CA VAL A 164 -1.98 -23.98 -4.45
C VAL A 164 -1.84 -24.84 -3.21
N LYS A 165 -2.75 -25.80 -3.03
CA LYS A 165 -2.76 -26.74 -1.91
C LYS A 165 -2.13 -28.08 -2.31
N ARG A 166 -1.20 -28.58 -1.50
CA ARG A 166 -0.55 -29.90 -1.63
C ARG A 166 -0.40 -30.55 -0.25
N GLY A 167 -1.18 -31.59 -0.01
CA GLY A 167 -1.34 -32.18 1.33
C GLY A 167 -1.82 -31.14 2.35
N GLU A 168 -1.13 -31.08 3.48
CA GLU A 168 -1.37 -30.12 4.57
C GLU A 168 -0.76 -28.72 4.33
N SER A 169 -0.21 -28.45 3.14
CA SER A 169 0.46 -27.18 2.82
C SER A 169 -0.26 -26.37 1.76
N THR A 170 -0.35 -25.05 1.96
CA THR A 170 -0.83 -24.08 0.98
C THR A 170 0.29 -23.11 0.64
N GLN A 171 0.61 -22.96 -0.65
CA GLN A 171 1.70 -22.12 -1.13
C GLN A 171 1.16 -20.92 -1.95
N TYR A 172 1.49 -19.72 -1.50
CA TYR A 172 1.21 -18.45 -2.18
C TYR A 172 2.42 -18.03 -3.03
N GLY A 173 2.26 -17.98 -4.35
CA GLY A 173 3.36 -17.69 -5.29
C GLY A 173 4.38 -18.82 -5.48
N GLY A 174 5.29 -18.68 -6.45
CA GLY A 174 6.30 -19.71 -6.78
C GLY A 174 5.75 -21.01 -7.40
N ASN A 175 4.45 -21.07 -7.71
CA ASN A 175 3.79 -22.21 -8.33
C ASN A 175 3.92 -22.15 -9.87
N GLU A 176 5.15 -22.26 -10.37
CA GLU A 176 5.44 -22.17 -11.82
C GLU A 176 4.97 -23.40 -12.61
N ASP A 177 4.73 -24.53 -11.91
CA ASP A 177 4.23 -25.78 -12.47
C ASP A 177 2.70 -25.82 -12.65
N ILE A 178 1.99 -24.71 -12.41
CA ILE A 178 0.54 -24.59 -12.63
C ILE A 178 0.25 -23.41 -13.54
N ASP A 179 -0.77 -23.57 -14.41
CA ASP A 179 -1.28 -22.51 -15.28
C ASP A 179 -1.64 -21.26 -14.45
N ARG A 180 -0.79 -20.23 -14.50
CA ARG A 180 -0.91 -19.02 -13.65
C ARG A 180 -2.19 -18.21 -13.89
N VAL A 181 -2.74 -18.31 -15.10
CA VAL A 181 -3.98 -17.65 -15.53
C VAL A 181 -4.76 -18.61 -16.43
N ALA A 182 -6.07 -18.70 -16.21
CA ALA A 182 -7.04 -19.27 -17.13
C ALA A 182 -8.10 -18.22 -17.52
N VAL A 183 -8.87 -18.47 -18.57
CA VAL A 183 -9.97 -17.60 -19.00
C VAL A 183 -11.21 -18.44 -19.31
N SER A 184 -12.38 -17.94 -18.95
CA SER A 184 -13.65 -18.61 -19.22
C SER A 184 -14.10 -18.48 -20.68
N ASP A 185 -14.62 -19.57 -21.23
CA ASP A 185 -15.18 -19.63 -22.58
C ASP A 185 -16.61 -19.06 -22.67
N ASP A 186 -17.30 -19.26 -23.79
CA ASP A 186 -18.67 -18.77 -23.99
C ASP A 186 -19.73 -19.48 -23.11
N GLU A 187 -19.41 -20.66 -22.55
CA GLU A 187 -20.22 -21.37 -21.54
C GLU A 187 -19.76 -21.08 -20.10
N GLY A 188 -18.89 -20.06 -19.94
CA GLY A 188 -18.31 -19.68 -18.66
C GLY A 188 -17.32 -20.70 -18.12
N LEU A 189 -17.01 -21.77 -18.87
CA LEU A 189 -16.15 -22.86 -18.43
C LEU A 189 -14.69 -22.44 -18.53
N PHE A 190 -13.90 -22.79 -17.51
CA PHE A 190 -12.46 -22.64 -17.52
C PHE A 190 -11.79 -23.89 -16.93
N VAL A 191 -10.51 -24.01 -17.23
CA VAL A 191 -9.66 -25.13 -16.81
C VAL A 191 -8.32 -24.59 -16.33
N VAL A 192 -7.85 -25.09 -15.20
CA VAL A 192 -6.51 -24.83 -14.64
C VAL A 192 -5.78 -26.16 -14.61
N ASN A 193 -4.62 -26.25 -15.26
CA ASN A 193 -3.81 -27.47 -15.33
C ASN A 193 -2.50 -27.31 -14.57
N GLY A 194 -2.06 -28.39 -13.93
CA GLY A 194 -0.72 -28.53 -13.37
C GLY A 194 0.15 -29.49 -14.18
N GLU A 195 1.46 -29.32 -14.07
CA GLU A 195 2.47 -30.27 -14.56
C GLU A 195 2.73 -31.36 -13.49
N ASN A 196 2.69 -30.97 -12.21
CA ASN A 196 2.72 -31.90 -11.07
C ASN A 196 1.38 -31.94 -10.34
N ARG A 197 1.14 -33.02 -9.58
CA ARG A 197 -0.09 -33.18 -8.79
C ARG A 197 -0.25 -32.09 -7.72
N PHE A 198 -1.47 -31.59 -7.62
CA PHE A 198 -1.94 -30.67 -6.58
C PHE A 198 -3.35 -31.09 -6.16
N ASP A 199 -3.77 -30.70 -4.96
CA ASP A 199 -5.05 -31.14 -4.39
C ASP A 199 -6.15 -30.08 -4.57
N ALA A 200 -5.80 -28.79 -4.51
CA ALA A 200 -6.71 -27.68 -4.82
C ALA A 200 -5.97 -26.40 -5.24
N VAL A 201 -6.69 -25.46 -5.84
CA VAL A 201 -6.26 -24.05 -6.02
C VAL A 201 -7.24 -23.09 -5.36
N GLY A 202 -6.76 -21.92 -4.98
CA GLY A 202 -7.58 -20.74 -4.76
C GLY A 202 -7.29 -19.68 -5.82
N VAL A 203 -8.34 -19.00 -6.24
CA VAL A 203 -8.37 -18.19 -7.46
C VAL A 203 -8.95 -16.81 -7.23
N GLU A 204 -8.39 -15.84 -7.91
CA GLU A 204 -8.98 -14.53 -8.14
C GLU A 204 -9.66 -14.53 -9.50
N ILE A 205 -10.90 -14.02 -9.59
CA ILE A 205 -11.63 -13.94 -10.85
C ILE A 205 -12.04 -12.50 -11.14
N GLU A 206 -11.50 -11.93 -12.21
CA GLU A 206 -11.89 -10.61 -12.73
C GLU A 206 -12.75 -10.76 -13.99
N ALA A 207 -13.89 -10.08 -14.03
CA ALA A 207 -14.76 -10.00 -15.21
C ALA A 207 -15.24 -8.58 -15.46
N ARG A 208 -15.65 -8.29 -16.71
CA ARG A 208 -16.14 -6.94 -17.07
C ARG A 208 -17.49 -6.67 -16.39
N ALA A 209 -17.64 -5.47 -15.83
CA ALA A 209 -18.84 -5.00 -15.14
C ALA A 209 -19.31 -5.86 -13.95
N LEU A 210 -18.43 -6.72 -13.41
CA LEU A 210 -18.68 -7.53 -12.21
C LEU A 210 -17.55 -7.30 -11.20
N ALA A 211 -17.86 -7.43 -9.91
CA ALA A 211 -16.85 -7.39 -8.87
C ALA A 211 -15.91 -8.59 -8.95
N LYS A 212 -14.66 -8.34 -8.55
CA LYS A 212 -13.63 -9.37 -8.36
C LYS A 212 -14.11 -10.42 -7.35
N GLY A 213 -14.11 -11.69 -7.76
CA GLY A 213 -14.32 -12.82 -6.85
C GLY A 213 -12.99 -13.35 -6.33
N ILE A 214 -12.95 -13.77 -5.06
CA ILE A 214 -11.88 -14.60 -4.51
C ILE A 214 -12.54 -15.89 -4.04
N PHE A 215 -12.01 -17.04 -4.46
CA PHE A 215 -12.56 -18.36 -4.15
C PHE A 215 -11.44 -19.31 -3.74
N HIS A 216 -11.68 -20.14 -2.74
CA HIS A 216 -10.67 -21.04 -2.16
C HIS A 216 -11.09 -22.51 -2.33
N GLU A 217 -10.12 -23.42 -2.18
CA GLU A 217 -10.31 -24.88 -2.17
C GLU A 217 -11.04 -25.47 -3.40
N LEU A 218 -10.75 -24.95 -4.60
CA LEU A 218 -11.19 -25.58 -5.85
C LEU A 218 -10.39 -26.87 -6.07
N ALA A 219 -10.90 -27.98 -5.56
CA ALA A 219 -10.25 -29.29 -5.60
C ALA A 219 -10.09 -29.87 -7.03
N THR A 220 -9.04 -30.66 -7.24
CA THR A 220 -8.86 -31.51 -8.45
C THR A 220 -9.83 -32.70 -8.46
N GLY A 221 -9.72 -33.61 -9.44
CA GLY A 221 -10.58 -34.79 -9.56
C GLY A 221 -11.79 -34.62 -10.48
N GLY A 222 -11.76 -33.63 -11.38
CA GLY A 222 -12.71 -33.51 -12.49
C GLY A 222 -14.10 -32.94 -12.19
N LYS A 223 -14.41 -32.62 -10.93
CA LYS A 223 -15.59 -31.80 -10.56
C LYS A 223 -15.51 -30.44 -11.25
N ILE A 224 -16.65 -29.94 -11.75
CA ILE A 224 -16.80 -28.54 -12.18
C ILE A 224 -17.28 -27.73 -10.96
N HIS A 225 -16.50 -26.74 -10.53
CA HIS A 225 -16.89 -25.82 -9.47
C HIS A 225 -17.62 -24.61 -10.07
N GLU A 226 -18.87 -24.37 -9.67
CA GLU A 226 -19.62 -23.16 -10.08
C GLU A 226 -19.24 -21.98 -9.17
N LEU A 227 -18.82 -20.87 -9.77
CA LEU A 227 -18.25 -19.70 -9.09
C LEU A 227 -19.04 -18.46 -9.51
N GLN A 228 -19.78 -17.90 -8.56
CA GLN A 228 -20.71 -16.81 -8.82
C GLN A 228 -20.05 -15.44 -8.56
N LEU A 229 -20.00 -14.60 -9.59
CA LEU A 229 -19.66 -13.20 -9.49
C LEU A 229 -20.93 -12.34 -9.38
N THR A 230 -20.79 -11.17 -8.77
CA THR A 230 -21.87 -10.20 -8.56
C THR A 230 -21.51 -8.84 -9.16
N GLU A 231 -22.44 -7.89 -9.24
CA GLU A 231 -22.14 -6.56 -9.78
C GLU A 231 -21.19 -5.76 -8.86
N GLY A 232 -21.20 -6.06 -7.56
CA GLY A 232 -20.39 -5.40 -6.55
C GLY A 232 -21.10 -4.23 -5.88
N ALA A 233 -20.33 -3.52 -5.06
CA ALA A 233 -20.66 -2.21 -4.55
C ALA A 233 -19.95 -1.10 -5.36
N ALA A 234 -20.41 0.12 -5.18
CA ALA A 234 -19.81 1.32 -5.72
C ALA A 234 -19.47 2.33 -4.62
N VAL A 235 -18.53 3.22 -4.91
CA VAL A 235 -18.20 4.38 -4.09
C VAL A 235 -18.07 5.61 -4.97
N HIS A 236 -18.59 6.74 -4.50
CA HIS A 236 -18.46 8.02 -5.19
C HIS A 236 -18.23 9.17 -4.22
N GLY A 237 -17.82 10.30 -4.76
CA GLY A 237 -17.64 11.54 -4.02
C GLY A 237 -17.14 12.64 -4.93
N ARG A 238 -16.76 13.77 -4.35
CA ARG A 238 -16.20 14.92 -5.07
C ARG A 238 -15.00 15.49 -4.36
N VAL A 239 -13.87 15.63 -5.06
CA VAL A 239 -12.69 16.30 -4.52
C VAL A 239 -12.86 17.81 -4.69
N ILE A 240 -12.63 18.56 -3.61
CA ILE A 240 -12.72 20.01 -3.59
C ILE A 240 -11.45 20.66 -3.02
N LYS A 241 -11.15 21.87 -3.49
CA LYS A 241 -10.11 22.76 -2.95
C LYS A 241 -10.69 24.14 -2.74
N ASN A 242 -10.63 24.66 -1.50
CA ASN A 242 -11.17 25.97 -1.13
C ASN A 242 -12.63 26.19 -1.61
N GLY A 243 -13.47 25.17 -1.45
CA GLY A 243 -14.88 25.17 -1.88
C GLY A 243 -15.12 25.05 -3.40
N LYS A 244 -14.06 24.92 -4.21
CA LYS A 244 -14.17 24.72 -5.67
C LYS A 244 -13.89 23.25 -6.05
N PRO A 245 -14.57 22.71 -7.07
CA PRO A 245 -14.21 21.43 -7.68
C PRO A 245 -12.73 21.30 -8.06
N LEU A 246 -12.16 20.11 -7.88
CA LEU A 246 -10.79 19.79 -8.28
C LEU A 246 -10.75 18.56 -9.19
N GLY A 247 -10.73 18.79 -10.50
CA GLY A 247 -10.62 17.77 -11.53
C GLY A 247 -9.19 17.30 -11.80
N GLY A 248 -9.05 16.10 -12.37
CA GLY A 248 -7.75 15.50 -12.72
C GLY A 248 -6.98 14.89 -11.54
N VAL A 249 -7.60 14.77 -10.36
CA VAL A 249 -7.03 14.08 -9.18
C VAL A 249 -7.25 12.58 -9.35
N GLU A 250 -6.22 11.78 -9.09
CA GLU A 250 -6.34 10.33 -9.15
C GLU A 250 -6.67 9.79 -7.75
N ILE A 251 -7.91 9.32 -7.58
CA ILE A 251 -8.37 8.66 -6.36
C ILE A 251 -7.97 7.20 -6.43
N GLY A 252 -7.18 6.75 -5.44
CA GLY A 252 -6.90 5.34 -5.19
C GLY A 252 -7.86 4.78 -4.13
N ILE A 253 -8.23 3.52 -4.32
CA ILE A 253 -9.12 2.75 -3.44
C ILE A 253 -8.50 1.37 -3.28
N CYS A 254 -8.15 0.94 -2.08
CA CYS A 254 -7.56 -0.39 -1.86
C CYS A 254 -8.21 -1.13 -0.69
N GLY A 255 -8.18 -2.47 -0.71
CA GLY A 255 -8.64 -3.28 0.42
C GLY A 255 -7.93 -2.89 1.72
N ALA A 256 -8.68 -2.76 2.82
CA ALA A 256 -8.13 -2.45 4.14
C ALA A 256 -7.56 -3.69 4.83
N ASP A 257 -8.12 -4.87 4.58
CA ASP A 257 -7.48 -6.14 4.94
C ASP A 257 -6.33 -6.42 3.97
N ARG A 258 -5.14 -6.71 4.50
CA ARG A 258 -3.90 -6.93 3.75
C ARG A 258 -3.39 -8.37 3.85
N THR A 259 -4.17 -9.28 4.42
CA THR A 259 -3.86 -10.72 4.41
C THR A 259 -3.87 -11.26 2.98
N ALA A 260 -3.04 -12.27 2.70
CA ALA A 260 -2.94 -12.85 1.35
C ALA A 260 -4.23 -13.55 0.90
N GLU A 261 -5.09 -13.93 1.85
CA GLU A 261 -6.42 -14.49 1.61
C GLU A 261 -7.44 -13.40 1.22
N GLU A 262 -7.64 -12.38 2.07
CA GLU A 262 -8.73 -11.40 1.90
C GLU A 262 -8.36 -10.16 1.06
N TYR A 263 -7.09 -9.94 0.70
CA TYR A 263 -6.72 -8.74 -0.05
C TYR A 263 -7.28 -8.74 -1.47
N VAL A 264 -8.24 -7.86 -1.72
CA VAL A 264 -8.96 -7.67 -3.00
C VAL A 264 -8.22 -6.78 -4.02
N GLY A 265 -7.03 -6.30 -3.69
CA GLY A 265 -6.25 -5.43 -4.56
C GLY A 265 -6.51 -3.93 -4.36
N ASP A 266 -5.85 -3.17 -5.23
CA ASP A 266 -5.97 -1.73 -5.38
C ASP A 266 -6.62 -1.36 -6.72
N PHE A 267 -7.32 -0.22 -6.69
CA PHE A 267 -8.09 0.32 -7.78
C PHE A 267 -7.86 1.83 -7.85
N SER A 268 -8.11 2.45 -9.01
CA SER A 268 -8.02 3.91 -9.13
C SER A 268 -8.97 4.48 -10.17
N VAL A 269 -9.33 5.75 -9.97
CA VAL A 269 -10.21 6.54 -10.85
C VAL A 269 -9.86 8.03 -10.76
N GLY A 270 -9.83 8.72 -11.91
CA GLY A 270 -9.62 10.17 -11.98
C GLY A 270 -10.89 10.97 -11.71
N THR A 271 -10.75 12.18 -11.14
CA THR A 271 -11.87 13.11 -10.99
C THR A 271 -12.19 13.84 -12.29
N ASP A 272 -13.49 14.02 -12.57
CA ASP A 272 -13.98 14.82 -13.69
C ASP A 272 -13.77 16.34 -13.48
N LYS A 273 -14.17 17.18 -14.45
CA LYS A 273 -13.99 18.64 -14.38
C LYS A 273 -14.73 19.29 -13.21
N GLU A 274 -15.78 18.64 -12.71
CA GLU A 274 -16.55 19.04 -11.54
C GLU A 274 -16.08 18.31 -10.27
N GLY A 275 -14.88 17.71 -10.30
CA GLY A 275 -14.19 17.08 -9.19
C GLY A 275 -14.77 15.73 -8.77
N ARG A 276 -15.80 15.22 -9.46
CA ARG A 276 -16.49 14.00 -9.06
C ARG A 276 -15.71 12.77 -9.50
N PHE A 277 -15.76 11.71 -8.70
CA PHE A 277 -15.30 10.38 -9.06
C PHE A 277 -16.38 9.35 -8.72
N SER A 278 -16.38 8.24 -9.44
CA SER A 278 -17.21 7.07 -9.13
C SER A 278 -16.46 5.81 -9.54
N LEU A 279 -16.35 4.86 -8.62
CA LEU A 279 -15.79 3.54 -8.88
C LEU A 279 -16.81 2.47 -8.47
N GLY A 280 -17.32 1.75 -9.47
CA GLY A 280 -18.17 0.57 -9.27
C GLY A 280 -17.36 -0.73 -9.26
N ASN A 281 -18.08 -1.86 -9.18
CA ASN A 281 -17.51 -3.21 -9.25
C ASN A 281 -16.47 -3.52 -8.15
N LEU A 282 -16.63 -2.92 -6.98
CA LEU A 282 -15.82 -3.24 -5.80
C LEU A 282 -16.45 -4.41 -5.03
N PRO A 283 -15.67 -5.42 -4.61
CA PRO A 283 -16.14 -6.48 -3.71
C PRO A 283 -16.85 -5.94 -2.44
N PRO A 284 -18.10 -6.35 -2.16
CA PRO A 284 -18.86 -5.86 -1.02
C PRO A 284 -18.45 -6.52 0.31
N ASN A 285 -19.12 -6.14 1.40
CA ASN A 285 -19.00 -6.65 2.77
C ASN A 285 -17.64 -6.43 3.46
N ARG A 286 -16.80 -5.52 2.96
CA ARG A 286 -15.44 -5.28 3.48
C ARG A 286 -15.07 -3.80 3.56
N ASP A 287 -13.99 -3.54 4.30
CA ASP A 287 -13.42 -2.20 4.44
C ASP A 287 -12.39 -1.91 3.34
N TYR A 288 -12.36 -0.65 2.92
CA TYR A 288 -11.43 -0.07 1.96
C TYR A 288 -10.79 1.20 2.55
N PHE A 289 -9.62 1.56 2.06
CA PHE A 289 -9.07 2.91 2.20
C PHE A 289 -9.27 3.68 0.89
N VAL A 290 -9.75 4.91 0.98
CA VAL A 290 -9.93 5.84 -0.15
C VAL A 290 -9.03 7.06 0.06
N TYR A 291 -8.24 7.42 -0.94
CA TYR A 291 -7.20 8.46 -0.86
C TYR A 291 -6.97 9.10 -2.23
N ALA A 292 -6.37 10.29 -2.29
CA ALA A 292 -5.79 10.79 -3.55
C ALA A 292 -4.32 10.38 -3.66
N LYS A 293 -3.87 9.93 -4.82
CA LYS A 293 -2.46 9.60 -5.06
C LYS A 293 -1.59 10.86 -5.00
N MET A 294 -0.46 10.78 -4.29
CA MET A 294 0.46 11.91 -4.10
C MET A 294 0.93 12.53 -5.42
N SER A 295 1.15 11.70 -6.45
CA SER A 295 1.52 12.13 -7.81
C SER A 295 0.49 13.07 -8.45
N SER A 296 -0.81 12.87 -8.19
CA SER A 296 -1.90 13.64 -8.77
C SER A 296 -2.19 14.97 -8.04
N LEU A 297 -1.69 15.12 -6.81
CA LEU A 297 -1.73 16.37 -6.02
C LEU A 297 -0.35 17.06 -5.94
N ALA A 298 0.62 16.59 -6.73
CA ALA A 298 2.01 17.00 -6.66
C ALA A 298 2.18 18.52 -6.84
N GLY A 299 2.46 19.23 -5.74
CA GLY A 299 2.85 20.63 -5.79
C GLY A 299 2.38 21.52 -4.63
N LYS A 300 1.39 21.11 -3.81
CA LYS A 300 1.04 21.80 -2.54
C LYS A 300 0.06 21.07 -1.63
N ASP A 301 -0.89 20.30 -2.17
CA ASP A 301 -2.01 19.76 -1.38
C ASP A 301 -1.84 18.26 -1.12
N SER A 302 -2.74 17.71 -0.30
CA SER A 302 -2.81 16.30 0.06
C SER A 302 -4.25 15.92 0.43
N LEU A 303 -4.55 14.62 0.33
CA LEU A 303 -5.77 14.02 0.86
C LEU A 303 -5.37 12.70 1.56
N PRO A 304 -5.49 12.62 2.90
CA PRO A 304 -5.11 11.41 3.61
C PRO A 304 -6.04 10.24 3.32
N ALA A 305 -5.60 9.03 3.65
CA ALA A 305 -6.45 7.85 3.59
C ALA A 305 -7.68 7.98 4.51
N ARG A 306 -8.85 7.59 4.00
CA ARG A 306 -10.11 7.48 4.74
C ARG A 306 -10.62 6.05 4.64
N ARG A 307 -10.78 5.37 5.78
CA ARG A 307 -11.42 4.06 5.84
C ARG A 307 -12.92 4.17 5.55
N VAL A 308 -13.44 3.29 4.70
CA VAL A 308 -14.84 3.23 4.24
C VAL A 308 -15.28 1.77 4.22
N LYS A 309 -16.46 1.47 4.76
CA LYS A 309 -17.05 0.13 4.70
C LYS A 309 -18.06 0.02 3.56
N LEU A 310 -17.79 -0.84 2.58
CA LEU A 310 -18.79 -1.19 1.56
C LEU A 310 -19.69 -2.28 2.12
N LYS A 311 -21.01 -2.05 2.11
CA LYS A 311 -21.97 -2.90 2.80
C LYS A 311 -22.32 -4.13 1.99
N ARG A 312 -23.29 -4.04 1.08
CA ARG A 312 -23.83 -5.19 0.34
C ARG A 312 -23.64 -5.06 -1.16
N ASP A 313 -23.93 -6.13 -1.90
CA ASP A 313 -24.00 -6.07 -3.35
C ASP A 313 -25.06 -5.06 -3.84
N ALA A 314 -24.84 -4.46 -5.00
CA ALA A 314 -25.62 -3.37 -5.59
C ALA A 314 -25.89 -2.22 -4.59
N SER A 315 -24.91 -1.90 -3.72
CA SER A 315 -24.93 -0.70 -2.87
C SER A 315 -23.97 0.36 -3.38
N SER A 316 -24.25 1.62 -3.08
CA SER A 316 -23.45 2.78 -3.46
C SER A 316 -23.22 3.63 -2.21
N GLU A 317 -21.97 3.84 -1.82
CA GLU A 317 -21.61 4.67 -0.68
C GLU A 317 -21.14 6.06 -1.16
N ASP A 318 -21.83 7.11 -0.71
CA ASP A 318 -21.46 8.50 -0.99
C ASP A 318 -20.49 9.01 0.08
N LEU A 319 -19.30 9.44 -0.34
CA LEU A 319 -18.29 10.02 0.55
C LEU A 319 -18.46 11.54 0.72
N GLY A 320 -19.33 12.16 -0.09
CA GLY A 320 -19.55 13.60 -0.13
C GLY A 320 -18.34 14.37 -0.66
N ASP A 321 -18.14 15.58 -0.14
CA ASP A 321 -17.00 16.43 -0.48
C ASP A 321 -15.74 16.03 0.29
N LEU A 322 -14.71 15.63 -0.44
CA LEU A 322 -13.37 15.34 0.05
C LEU A 322 -12.49 16.58 -0.16
N ALA A 323 -12.32 17.37 0.89
CA ALA A 323 -11.50 18.58 0.85
C ALA A 323 -10.00 18.25 0.92
N VAL A 324 -9.23 18.68 -0.10
CA VAL A 324 -7.77 18.64 -0.03
C VAL A 324 -7.26 19.74 0.91
N SER A 325 -6.23 19.42 1.68
CA SER A 325 -5.52 20.35 2.58
C SER A 325 -4.07 20.51 2.14
N PRO A 326 -3.38 21.62 2.47
CA PRO A 326 -1.93 21.72 2.25
C PRO A 326 -1.20 20.50 2.81
N GLY A 327 -0.40 19.83 1.98
CA GLY A 327 0.40 18.69 2.36
C GLY A 327 1.78 19.11 2.84
N PHE A 328 2.35 18.35 3.78
CA PHE A 328 3.63 18.66 4.38
C PHE A 328 4.80 18.44 3.42
N THR A 329 5.94 19.00 3.81
CA THR A 329 7.24 18.75 3.20
C THR A 329 8.08 17.89 4.13
N LEU A 330 8.61 16.79 3.59
CA LEU A 330 9.65 15.99 4.23
C LEU A 330 10.97 16.29 3.51
N THR A 331 11.91 16.97 4.17
CA THR A 331 13.29 17.09 3.70
C THR A 331 14.27 16.47 4.68
N GLY A 332 15.34 15.92 4.13
CA GLY A 332 16.38 15.31 4.92
C GLY A 332 17.67 15.12 4.15
N GLN A 333 18.64 14.50 4.82
CA GLN A 333 19.93 14.15 4.26
C GLN A 333 20.29 12.70 4.62
N ILE A 334 20.80 11.97 3.64
CA ILE A 334 21.42 10.66 3.85
C ILE A 334 22.84 10.86 4.39
N GLN A 335 23.19 10.14 5.45
CA GLN A 335 24.53 10.18 6.07
C GLN A 335 25.10 8.77 6.18
N LEU A 336 26.36 8.58 5.79
CA LEU A 336 27.08 7.31 5.98
C LEU A 336 28.00 7.44 7.20
N THR A 337 27.99 6.47 8.13
CA THR A 337 28.74 6.55 9.39
C THR A 337 30.26 6.46 9.24
N ASP A 338 30.74 5.97 8.10
CA ASP A 338 32.16 5.94 7.73
C ASP A 338 32.63 7.25 7.06
N GLY A 339 31.73 8.21 6.85
CA GLY A 339 32.03 9.51 6.23
C GLY A 339 32.14 9.46 4.70
N ASN A 340 31.82 8.33 4.05
CA ASN A 340 31.81 8.24 2.60
C ASN A 340 30.70 9.08 1.97
N SER A 341 30.89 9.47 0.70
CA SER A 341 29.86 10.15 -0.09
C SER A 341 28.71 9.20 -0.44
N VAL A 342 27.48 9.71 -0.39
CA VAL A 342 26.29 8.98 -0.85
C VAL A 342 26.42 8.69 -2.35
N PRO A 343 26.15 7.46 -2.82
CA PRO A 343 26.22 7.15 -4.25
C PRO A 343 25.29 8.04 -5.10
N PRO A 344 25.75 8.51 -6.27
CA PRO A 344 24.88 9.27 -7.18
C PRO A 344 23.63 8.48 -7.56
N LYS A 345 22.49 9.18 -7.66
CA LYS A 345 21.17 8.62 -7.99
C LYS A 345 20.63 7.61 -6.95
N THR A 346 21.08 7.67 -5.68
CA THR A 346 20.40 6.95 -4.60
C THR A 346 18.93 7.40 -4.53
N ARG A 347 18.03 6.44 -4.78
CA ARG A 347 16.58 6.63 -4.72
C ARG A 347 16.06 6.40 -3.31
N LEU A 348 15.14 7.27 -2.90
CA LEU A 348 14.31 7.07 -1.73
C LEU A 348 12.86 6.80 -2.17
N LEU A 349 12.19 5.93 -1.43
CA LEU A 349 10.78 5.59 -1.58
C LEU A 349 10.07 5.95 -0.28
N LEU A 350 9.05 6.80 -0.37
CA LEU A 350 8.12 7.14 0.71
C LEU A 350 6.79 6.44 0.41
N SER A 351 6.54 5.32 1.07
CA SER A 351 5.32 4.53 0.94
C SER A 351 4.31 4.94 2.01
N ARG A 352 3.03 4.98 1.65
CA ARG A 352 1.93 5.19 2.59
C ARG A 352 1.50 3.84 3.18
N ASP A 353 1.17 3.79 4.47
CA ASP A 353 0.83 2.52 5.12
C ASP A 353 -0.59 2.05 4.74
N GLU A 354 -1.59 2.91 4.94
CA GLU A 354 -3.00 2.60 4.70
C GLU A 354 -3.41 2.73 3.23
N ALA A 355 -2.81 3.67 2.49
CA ALA A 355 -3.04 3.86 1.07
C ALA A 355 -2.08 3.01 0.23
N TRP A 356 -2.58 2.40 -0.86
CA TRP A 356 -1.73 1.73 -1.86
C TRP A 356 -1.14 2.76 -2.83
N ASP A 357 -0.22 3.57 -2.32
CA ASP A 357 0.40 4.70 -3.01
C ASP A 357 1.80 5.00 -2.41
N SER A 358 2.70 5.50 -3.26
CA SER A 358 4.06 5.81 -2.86
C SER A 358 4.68 6.89 -3.74
N ALA A 359 5.55 7.70 -3.16
CA ALA A 359 6.34 8.70 -3.86
C ALA A 359 7.81 8.27 -3.94
N GLN A 360 8.49 8.61 -5.03
CA GLN A 360 9.94 8.42 -5.18
C GLN A 360 10.64 9.76 -5.41
N THR A 361 11.87 9.86 -4.91
CA THR A 361 12.76 11.01 -5.15
C THR A 361 14.21 10.52 -5.22
N GLU A 362 15.09 11.29 -5.87
CA GLU A 362 16.52 11.01 -5.93
C GLU A 362 17.26 11.99 -5.01
N ALA A 363 18.24 11.49 -4.26
CA ALA A 363 19.12 12.33 -3.45
C ALA A 363 20.10 13.11 -4.35
N ASP A 364 20.41 14.35 -3.97
CA ASP A 364 21.48 15.12 -4.61
C ASP A 364 22.88 14.62 -4.22
N GLU A 365 23.92 15.22 -4.80
CA GLU A 365 25.34 14.87 -4.54
C GLU A 365 25.76 15.03 -3.06
N ARG A 366 24.96 15.71 -2.24
CA ARG A 366 25.19 15.88 -0.79
C ARG A 366 24.30 14.94 0.03
N GLY A 367 23.59 14.01 -0.62
CA GLY A 367 22.63 13.10 0.01
C GLY A 367 21.30 13.75 0.37
N ARG A 368 21.02 15.00 -0.04
CA ARG A 368 19.79 15.72 0.35
C ARG A 368 18.62 15.31 -0.51
N PHE A 369 17.45 15.15 0.10
CA PHE A 369 16.22 14.73 -0.57
C PHE A 369 15.01 15.57 -0.14
N THR A 370 13.93 15.48 -0.91
CA THR A 370 12.67 16.19 -0.63
C THR A 370 11.47 15.43 -1.18
N PHE A 371 10.44 15.27 -0.34
CA PHE A 371 9.07 14.94 -0.71
C PHE A 371 8.15 16.11 -0.37
N ARG A 372 7.09 16.33 -1.16
CA ARG A 372 6.12 17.43 -1.00
C ARG A 372 4.70 16.89 -1.19
N GLY A 373 3.71 17.57 -0.62
CA GLY A 373 2.32 17.12 -0.69
C GLY A 373 2.07 15.88 0.17
N VAL A 374 2.81 15.74 1.28
CA VAL A 374 2.76 14.58 2.17
C VAL A 374 1.51 14.69 3.07
N PRO A 375 0.54 13.76 2.99
CA PRO A 375 -0.66 13.79 3.85
C PRO A 375 -0.36 13.55 5.36
N PRO A 376 -1.28 13.95 6.26
CA PRO A 376 -1.19 13.78 7.72
C PRO A 376 -1.33 12.32 8.24
N GLU A 377 -0.54 11.37 7.74
CA GLU A 377 -0.70 9.92 8.00
C GLU A 377 0.63 9.18 8.28
N SER A 378 0.59 7.84 8.40
CA SER A 378 1.76 6.98 8.62
C SER A 378 2.43 6.56 7.30
N PHE A 379 3.76 6.54 7.31
CA PHE A 379 4.59 6.20 6.16
C PHE A 379 5.75 5.26 6.51
N GLY A 380 6.13 4.44 5.53
CA GLY A 380 7.44 3.82 5.44
C GLY A 380 8.38 4.63 4.55
N LEU A 381 9.51 5.09 5.08
CA LEU A 381 10.60 5.71 4.30
C LEU A 381 11.77 4.73 4.13
N SER A 382 12.14 4.43 2.88
CA SER A 382 13.24 3.52 2.55
C SER A 382 14.21 4.11 1.54
N ALA A 383 15.46 3.66 1.61
CA ALA A 383 16.47 3.83 0.56
C ALA A 383 17.39 2.61 0.57
N ARG A 384 17.99 2.26 -0.58
CA ARG A 384 18.94 1.14 -0.68
C ARG A 384 20.29 1.64 -1.16
N ILE A 385 21.33 1.31 -0.40
CA ILE A 385 22.73 1.64 -0.69
C ILE A 385 23.53 0.34 -0.58
N LYS A 386 24.22 -0.06 -1.64
CA LYS A 386 24.90 -1.36 -1.71
C LYS A 386 26.04 -1.43 -0.66
N GLY A 387 26.01 -2.45 0.21
CA GLY A 387 26.99 -2.65 1.27
C GLY A 387 26.73 -1.83 2.54
N TYR A 388 25.54 -1.23 2.67
CA TYR A 388 25.12 -0.48 3.84
C TYR A 388 23.73 -0.90 4.29
N ARG A 389 23.50 -0.84 5.61
CA ARG A 389 22.19 -1.00 6.26
C ARG A 389 21.79 0.30 6.95
N LEU A 390 20.51 0.46 7.30
CA LEU A 390 20.09 1.56 8.16
C LEU A 390 20.75 1.43 9.54
N SER A 391 21.30 2.53 10.04
CA SER A 391 21.89 2.64 11.38
C SER A 391 20.81 2.43 12.45
N ALA A 392 21.18 1.75 13.54
CA ALA A 392 20.30 1.59 14.70
C ALA A 392 20.01 2.93 15.42
N ARG A 393 20.74 4.01 15.09
CA ARG A 393 20.47 5.37 15.58
C ARG A 393 19.30 6.07 14.89
N ASN A 394 18.75 5.51 13.80
CA ASN A 394 17.53 6.05 13.22
C ASN A 394 16.35 5.77 14.15
N ARG A 395 15.82 6.81 14.79
CA ARG A 395 14.81 6.69 15.85
C ARG A 395 13.49 6.07 15.42
N SER A 396 13.20 5.98 14.12
CA SER A 396 12.03 5.33 13.52
C SER A 396 12.32 4.00 12.80
N LEU A 397 13.48 3.36 12.99
CA LEU A 397 13.82 2.11 12.29
C LEU A 397 12.77 1.00 12.55
N ASP A 398 12.16 0.46 11.49
CA ASP A 398 11.37 -0.78 11.60
C ASP A 398 12.36 -1.93 11.85
N THR A 399 12.24 -2.60 12.98
CA THR A 399 13.20 -3.62 13.40
C THR A 399 12.82 -5.03 12.92
N MET A 400 11.56 -5.27 12.55
CA MET A 400 11.17 -6.45 11.75
C MET A 400 11.70 -6.35 10.32
N ASN A 401 11.65 -5.15 9.74
CA ASN A 401 12.03 -4.88 8.37
C ASN A 401 13.05 -3.73 8.29
N PRO A 402 14.32 -3.93 8.72
CA PRO A 402 15.36 -2.89 8.90
C PRO A 402 15.92 -2.27 7.60
N PHE A 403 15.10 -2.28 6.56
CA PHE A 403 15.26 -1.62 5.27
C PHE A 403 14.47 -0.30 5.17
N HIS A 404 13.64 0.04 6.18
CA HIS A 404 12.86 1.27 6.22
C HIS A 404 12.68 1.86 7.63
N LEU A 405 12.41 3.17 7.67
CA LEU A 405 11.88 3.86 8.85
C LEU A 405 10.36 3.90 8.78
N VAL A 406 9.67 3.84 9.91
CA VAL A 406 8.20 3.94 10.02
C VAL A 406 7.77 5.06 10.95
N GLY A 407 6.69 5.75 10.59
CA GLY A 407 6.07 6.73 11.46
C GLY A 407 5.18 7.74 10.76
N VAL A 408 4.50 8.52 11.59
CA VAL A 408 3.54 9.56 11.22
C VAL A 408 4.24 10.85 10.80
N ILE A 409 3.74 11.47 9.73
CA ILE A 409 4.09 12.85 9.34
C ILE A 409 2.83 13.71 9.51
N LYS A 410 2.83 14.63 10.48
CA LYS A 410 1.72 15.58 10.78
C LYS A 410 2.18 17.05 10.80
N ALA A 411 3.42 17.30 10.39
CA ALA A 411 4.03 18.62 10.29
C ALA A 411 5.18 18.57 9.26
N ASP A 412 5.67 19.73 8.82
CA ASP A 412 6.89 19.80 8.01
C ASP A 412 8.08 19.25 8.81
N LYS A 413 8.74 18.21 8.27
CA LYS A 413 9.95 17.60 8.85
C LYS A 413 11.13 17.95 7.95
N THR A 414 11.89 18.97 8.33
CA THR A 414 12.90 19.58 7.44
C THR A 414 14.34 19.17 7.72
N ASP A 415 14.58 18.45 8.82
CA ASP A 415 15.90 18.14 9.38
C ASP A 415 16.14 16.62 9.55
N LEU A 416 15.43 15.77 8.80
CA LEU A 416 15.57 14.32 8.91
C LEU A 416 16.99 13.87 8.51
N ILE A 417 17.68 13.11 9.36
CA ILE A 417 18.93 12.43 9.00
C ILE A 417 18.67 10.94 8.84
N LEU A 418 18.75 10.45 7.60
CA LEU A 418 18.63 9.03 7.29
C LEU A 418 20.03 8.40 7.31
N GLU A 419 20.41 7.83 8.45
CA GLU A 419 21.77 7.34 8.67
C GLU A 419 21.95 5.88 8.24
N PHE A 420 23.04 5.60 7.54
CA PHE A 420 23.44 4.27 7.09
C PHE A 420 24.80 3.91 7.66
N GLU A 421 25.01 2.64 7.99
CA GLU A 421 26.30 2.10 8.42
C GLU A 421 26.75 0.94 7.52
N PRO A 422 28.07 0.70 7.39
CA PRO A 422 28.60 -0.42 6.63
C PRO A 422 28.05 -1.77 7.12
N GLU A 423 27.67 -2.61 6.17
CA GLU A 423 27.01 -3.90 6.41
C GLU A 423 28.01 -4.93 7.00
N LYS A 424 28.15 -4.93 8.33
CA LYS A 424 28.78 -6.01 9.10
C LYS A 424 27.68 -6.91 9.67
N ASN A 425 27.59 -8.15 9.20
CA ASN A 425 26.60 -9.19 9.55
C ASN A 425 25.84 -8.95 10.88
N PRO A 426 24.65 -8.34 10.83
CA PRO A 426 23.77 -8.22 12.00
C PRO A 426 22.72 -9.33 11.97
N SER A 427 22.56 -10.04 13.08
CA SER A 427 21.34 -10.83 13.31
C SER A 427 20.11 -9.91 13.27
N PRO A 428 18.98 -10.32 12.67
CA PRO A 428 17.73 -9.58 12.77
C PRO A 428 17.31 -9.51 14.24
N ARG A 429 17.38 -8.33 14.85
CA ARG A 429 16.71 -8.08 16.12
C ARG A 429 15.23 -7.88 15.82
N LEU A 430 14.48 -8.97 15.79
CA LEU A 430 13.03 -8.96 15.69
C LEU A 430 12.41 -8.36 16.97
N GLY A 431 11.20 -7.83 16.85
CA GLY A 431 10.36 -7.31 17.93
C GLY A 431 8.97 -7.02 17.36
N ASN A 432 8.04 -6.48 18.16
CA ASN A 432 6.70 -6.12 17.69
C ASN A 432 6.60 -4.60 17.40
N TYR A 433 5.84 -4.20 16.36
CA TYR A 433 5.99 -2.88 15.70
C TYR A 433 4.72 -2.14 15.25
N VAL A 434 3.53 -2.48 15.75
CA VAL A 434 2.31 -1.74 15.39
C VAL A 434 2.34 -0.30 15.92
N GLU A 435 2.79 -0.10 17.15
CA GLU A 435 2.75 1.22 17.79
C GLU A 435 3.80 2.20 17.24
N MET A 436 4.93 1.71 16.74
CA MET A 436 5.99 2.56 16.17
C MET A 436 5.53 3.34 14.94
N ARG A 437 4.63 2.76 14.13
CA ARG A 437 3.98 3.43 12.99
C ARG A 437 3.10 4.61 13.41
N GLN A 438 2.65 4.62 14.67
CA GLN A 438 1.82 5.70 15.22
C GLN A 438 2.63 6.84 15.85
N GLU A 439 3.94 6.66 15.97
CA GLU A 439 4.87 7.69 16.45
C GLU A 439 5.33 8.62 15.31
N PRO A 440 5.77 9.86 15.59
CA PRO A 440 6.38 10.74 14.58
C PRO A 440 7.58 10.10 13.88
N LEU A 441 7.70 10.31 12.56
CA LEU A 441 8.82 9.83 11.76
C LEU A 441 10.12 10.60 12.11
N LEU A 442 11.10 9.90 12.71
CA LEU A 442 12.34 10.46 13.21
C LEU A 442 13.58 9.69 12.73
N GLY A 443 14.63 10.41 12.37
CA GLY A 443 15.90 9.84 11.92
C GLY A 443 16.94 9.85 13.04
N ALA A 444 18.21 9.83 12.65
CA ALA A 444 19.36 9.91 13.54
C ALA A 444 19.75 11.37 13.90
N GLU A 445 18.93 12.36 13.57
CA GLU A 445 19.21 13.77 13.87
C GLU A 445 19.31 14.05 15.38
N LEU A 446 20.20 14.98 15.74
CA LEU A 446 20.33 15.47 17.10
C LEU A 446 19.01 16.10 17.57
N VAL A 447 18.63 15.81 18.81
CA VAL A 447 17.42 16.33 19.45
C VAL A 447 17.57 17.83 19.73
N LYS A 448 17.30 18.67 18.71
CA LYS A 448 17.41 20.14 18.79
C LYS A 448 16.14 20.78 19.33
N ASN A 449 14.98 20.37 18.82
CA ASN A 449 13.67 20.80 19.30
C ASN A 449 12.90 19.55 19.76
N ARG A 450 12.52 19.51 21.03
CA ARG A 450 11.65 18.46 21.59
C ARG A 450 10.20 18.90 21.42
N VAL A 451 9.42 18.14 20.67
CA VAL A 451 8.01 18.43 20.37
C VAL A 451 7.22 17.14 20.56
N GLY A 452 6.09 17.23 21.26
CA GLY A 452 5.17 16.12 21.55
C GLY A 452 4.02 16.61 22.43
N ASP A 453 2.95 15.82 22.54
CA ASP A 453 1.71 16.21 23.21
C ASP A 453 1.82 16.30 24.74
N ILE A 454 2.84 15.66 25.32
CA ILE A 454 3.07 15.55 26.76
C ILE A 454 4.52 15.92 27.05
N GLN A 455 4.77 17.06 27.69
CA GLN A 455 6.08 17.32 28.29
C GLN A 455 6.20 16.54 29.59
N VAL A 456 7.26 15.75 29.72
CA VAL A 456 7.61 14.99 30.92
C VAL A 456 8.88 15.56 31.49
N THR A 457 8.78 16.16 32.68
CA THR A 457 9.92 16.64 33.46
C THR A 457 10.08 15.79 34.72
N GLY A 458 11.29 15.71 35.26
CA GLY A 458 11.55 14.91 36.44
C GLY A 458 12.98 14.97 36.96
N THR A 459 13.24 14.17 37.98
CA THR A 459 14.57 13.99 38.58
C THR A 459 15.02 12.54 38.57
N VAL A 460 16.34 12.33 38.45
CA VAL A 460 16.98 11.01 38.51
C VAL A 460 18.10 11.05 39.53
N SER A 461 17.94 10.30 40.62
CA SER A 461 18.85 10.31 41.77
C SER A 461 19.20 8.90 42.26
N ASP A 462 20.35 8.79 42.91
CA ASP A 462 20.76 7.60 43.66
C ASP A 462 19.85 7.45 44.90
N ALA A 463 19.20 6.29 45.04
CA ALA A 463 18.15 6.07 46.04
C ALA A 463 18.65 6.10 47.50
N GLU A 464 19.94 5.91 47.75
CA GLU A 464 20.53 5.88 49.10
C GLU A 464 21.01 7.26 49.54
N SER A 465 21.68 7.98 48.64
CA SER A 465 22.35 9.25 48.93
C SER A 465 21.56 10.49 48.49
N GLY A 466 20.49 10.30 47.72
CA GLY A 466 19.68 11.38 47.13
C GLY A 466 20.44 12.21 46.07
N LYS A 467 21.66 11.84 45.71
CA LYS A 467 22.51 12.62 44.79
C LYS A 467 22.03 12.47 43.35
N PRO A 468 22.02 13.56 42.53
CA PRO A 468 21.71 13.47 41.11
C PRO A 468 22.64 12.52 40.35
N ILE A 469 22.07 11.64 39.52
CA ILE A 469 22.87 10.72 38.70
C ILE A 469 23.48 11.50 37.53
N LYS A 470 24.81 11.40 37.37
CA LYS A 470 25.58 12.25 36.44
C LYS A 470 25.23 12.03 34.98
N ARG A 471 25.03 10.77 34.57
CA ARG A 471 24.65 10.32 33.22
C ARG A 471 23.70 9.13 33.35
N PHE A 472 22.65 9.14 32.54
CA PHE A 472 21.65 8.07 32.47
C PHE A 472 21.01 8.08 31.08
N THR A 473 20.40 6.97 30.69
CA THR A 473 19.64 6.82 29.44
C THR A 473 18.15 6.77 29.75
N ILE A 474 17.35 7.41 28.89
CA ILE A 474 15.90 7.32 28.90
C ILE A 474 15.49 6.59 27.62
N THR A 475 14.83 5.45 27.73
CA THR A 475 14.25 4.72 26.60
C THR A 475 12.74 4.95 26.57
N GLU A 476 12.20 5.46 25.46
CA GLU A 476 10.74 5.63 25.27
C GLU A 476 10.05 4.26 25.09
N GLY A 477 8.77 4.18 25.44
CA GLY A 477 7.94 3.00 25.19
C GLY A 477 6.45 3.26 25.40
N ARG A 478 5.67 2.19 25.32
CA ARG A 478 4.21 2.16 25.42
C ARG A 478 3.77 1.05 26.38
N ALA A 479 2.84 1.37 27.27
CA ALA A 479 2.32 0.43 28.27
C ALA A 479 1.55 -0.72 27.60
N GLY A 480 2.01 -1.95 27.81
CA GLY A 480 1.30 -3.15 27.40
C GLY A 480 0.23 -3.54 28.42
N ASN A 481 -0.84 -4.18 27.94
CA ASN A 481 -1.84 -4.83 28.78
C ASN A 481 -1.69 -6.35 28.62
N PHE A 482 -1.68 -7.09 29.75
CA PHE A 482 -1.55 -8.55 29.75
C PHE A 482 -2.53 -9.22 28.77
N PRO A 483 -2.08 -10.15 27.90
CA PRO A 483 -0.77 -10.80 27.89
C PRO A 483 0.37 -10.01 27.23
N GLN A 484 0.08 -8.90 26.54
CA GLN A 484 1.09 -8.12 25.80
C GLN A 484 1.98 -7.34 26.78
N PRO A 485 3.31 -7.51 26.75
CA PRO A 485 4.23 -6.76 27.61
C PRO A 485 4.39 -5.31 27.14
N THR A 486 4.96 -4.46 27.99
CA THR A 486 5.38 -3.10 27.63
C THR A 486 6.28 -3.10 26.40
N GLN A 487 5.90 -2.34 25.39
CA GLN A 487 6.68 -2.19 24.15
C GLN A 487 7.69 -1.06 24.32
N TRP A 488 8.96 -1.40 24.53
CA TRP A 488 10.06 -0.44 24.53
C TRP A 488 10.52 -0.13 23.11
N PHE A 489 11.05 1.08 22.90
CA PHE A 489 11.61 1.54 21.63
C PHE A 489 13.12 1.77 21.76
N PRO A 490 13.99 0.73 21.62
CA PRO A 490 15.44 0.88 21.82
C PRO A 490 16.11 1.91 20.90
N ALA A 491 15.53 2.18 19.72
CA ALA A 491 16.00 3.23 18.82
C ALA A 491 15.72 4.65 19.35
N ARG A 492 14.80 4.82 20.30
CA ARG A 492 14.38 6.10 20.90
C ARG A 492 14.98 6.29 22.29
N GLN A 493 16.31 6.26 22.33
CA GLN A 493 17.09 6.58 23.52
C GLN A 493 17.49 8.05 23.53
N THR A 494 17.36 8.68 24.70
CA THR A 494 17.84 10.04 24.98
C THR A 494 18.77 10.01 26.20
N GLU A 495 19.95 10.62 26.07
CA GLU A 495 20.83 10.82 27.22
C GLU A 495 20.29 11.91 28.16
N GLY A 496 20.24 11.60 29.45
CA GLY A 496 20.00 12.54 30.54
C GLY A 496 21.26 12.75 31.37
N ALA A 497 21.38 13.93 31.97
CA ALA A 497 22.56 14.31 32.75
C ALA A 497 22.20 15.11 34.00
N ASN A 498 23.08 15.04 35.01
CA ASN A 498 22.98 15.78 36.27
C ASN A 498 21.61 15.61 36.97
N GLY A 499 21.04 14.41 36.87
CA GLY A 499 19.74 14.04 37.43
C GLY A 499 18.54 14.84 36.91
N LYS A 500 18.62 15.50 35.76
CA LYS A 500 17.49 16.24 35.15
C LYS A 500 16.87 15.46 34.01
N LEU A 501 15.59 15.11 34.16
CA LEU A 501 14.78 14.52 33.11
C LEU A 501 13.88 15.60 32.49
N ASP A 502 13.92 15.69 31.18
CA ASP A 502 13.06 16.53 30.34
C ASP A 502 12.97 15.85 28.97
N LEU A 503 11.77 15.46 28.55
CA LEU A 503 11.48 14.92 27.23
C LEU A 503 10.02 15.17 26.86
N PHE A 504 9.67 14.91 25.61
CA PHE A 504 8.31 15.09 25.09
C PHE A 504 7.82 13.78 24.50
N LEU A 505 6.64 13.34 24.91
CA LEU A 505 6.00 12.08 24.51
C LEU A 505 4.69 12.35 23.77
N ASN A 506 4.26 11.42 22.91
CA ASN A 506 3.06 11.58 22.09
C ASN A 506 1.84 10.89 22.73
N ARG A 507 0.67 11.48 22.62
CA ARG A 507 -0.59 10.93 23.14
C ARG A 507 -1.33 10.19 22.01
N HIS A 508 -0.95 8.94 21.77
CA HIS A 508 -1.62 8.09 20.79
C HIS A 508 -1.59 6.61 21.21
N GLY A 509 -2.67 5.87 20.94
CA GLY A 509 -2.76 4.44 21.29
C GLY A 509 -2.62 4.21 22.80
N SER A 510 -1.79 3.22 23.15
CA SER A 510 -1.47 2.89 24.55
C SER A 510 -0.76 4.04 25.25
N ALA A 511 -0.90 4.13 26.58
CA ALA A 511 -0.27 5.20 27.35
C ALA A 511 1.28 5.11 27.24
N PRO A 512 1.99 6.23 27.00
CA PRO A 512 3.43 6.21 26.92
C PRO A 512 4.05 5.90 28.30
N VAL A 513 5.23 5.28 28.28
CA VAL A 513 6.06 4.97 29.45
C VAL A 513 7.52 5.25 29.13
N ILE A 514 8.35 5.38 30.16
CA ILE A 514 9.79 5.57 30.02
C ILE A 514 10.57 4.62 30.92
N LEU A 515 11.70 4.12 30.42
CA LEU A 515 12.67 3.33 31.18
C LEU A 515 13.88 4.21 31.45
N VAL A 516 14.32 4.30 32.70
CA VAL A 516 15.53 5.04 33.09
C VAL A 516 16.61 4.05 33.51
N GLU A 517 17.77 4.15 32.87
CA GLU A 517 18.90 3.22 32.99
C GLU A 517 20.19 4.00 33.31
N ALA A 518 21.02 3.50 34.21
CA ALA A 518 22.33 4.11 34.51
C ALA A 518 23.36 3.06 34.89
N GLU A 519 24.63 3.30 34.55
CA GLU A 519 25.75 2.39 34.85
C GLU A 519 25.88 2.16 36.37
N GLY A 520 25.82 0.90 36.80
CA GLY A 520 25.86 0.51 38.22
C GLY A 520 24.53 0.61 38.96
N TYR A 521 23.41 0.85 38.27
CA TYR A 521 22.06 0.92 38.83
C TYR A 521 21.12 -0.10 38.19
N LEU A 522 20.09 -0.51 38.94
CA LEU A 522 18.98 -1.27 38.39
C LEU A 522 18.09 -0.33 37.55
N PRO A 523 17.57 -0.79 36.39
CA PRO A 523 16.67 0.00 35.56
C PRO A 523 15.33 0.24 36.28
N GLN A 524 14.73 1.41 36.07
CA GLN A 524 13.42 1.75 36.63
C GLN A 524 12.49 2.28 35.54
N ALA A 525 11.33 1.61 35.36
CA ALA A 525 10.27 2.07 34.46
C ALA A 525 9.30 3.02 35.18
N SER A 526 8.67 3.92 34.43
CA SER A 526 7.50 4.69 34.88
C SER A 526 6.24 3.83 34.90
N GLY A 527 5.20 4.30 35.60
CA GLY A 527 3.83 3.94 35.28
C GLY A 527 3.36 4.56 33.96
N ALA A 528 2.13 4.26 33.55
CA ALA A 528 1.47 4.82 32.36
C ALA A 528 1.29 6.35 32.47
N ILE A 529 1.90 7.11 31.57
CA ILE A 529 1.88 8.59 31.58
C ILE A 529 0.68 9.09 30.77
N THR A 530 -0.43 9.43 31.44
CA THR A 530 -1.70 9.76 30.77
C THR A 530 -2.01 11.27 30.68
N GLY A 531 -1.27 12.11 31.40
CA GLY A 531 -1.54 13.55 31.52
C GLY A 531 -0.30 14.40 31.81
N ALA A 532 -0.53 15.63 32.26
CA ALA A 532 0.53 16.59 32.61
C ALA A 532 1.10 16.32 34.02
N GLU A 533 1.57 15.09 34.25
CA GLU A 533 2.29 14.70 35.47
C GLU A 533 3.78 15.04 35.32
N THR A 534 4.06 16.34 35.26
CA THR A 534 5.41 16.87 35.38
C THR A 534 5.90 16.72 36.82
N ASN A 535 7.18 16.41 37.00
CA ASN A 535 7.88 16.02 38.25
C ASN A 535 7.94 14.51 38.57
N LEU A 536 8.15 13.63 37.57
CA LEU A 536 8.48 12.22 37.83
C LEU A 536 9.80 12.09 38.61
N ALA A 537 9.84 11.24 39.63
CA ALA A 537 11.04 11.00 40.45
C ALA A 537 11.53 9.55 40.29
N PHE A 538 12.74 9.39 39.73
CA PHE A 538 13.42 8.11 39.59
C PHE A 538 14.55 8.00 40.63
N ALA A 539 14.27 7.26 41.69
CA ALA A 539 15.24 6.93 42.73
C ALA A 539 15.87 5.56 42.40
N LEU A 540 16.91 5.57 41.55
CA LEU A 540 17.54 4.34 41.09
C LEU A 540 18.33 3.68 42.22
N LYS A 541 18.09 2.39 42.44
CA LYS A 541 18.85 1.56 43.38
C LYS A 541 20.12 1.07 42.70
N LYS A 542 21.25 1.08 43.43
CA LYS A 542 22.48 0.46 42.94
C LYS A 542 22.27 -1.03 42.67
N GLY A 543 22.90 -1.54 41.63
CA GLY A 543 22.84 -2.95 41.26
C GLY A 543 23.89 -3.31 40.23
N VAL A 544 24.46 -4.51 40.36
CA VAL A 544 25.46 -5.07 39.43
C VAL A 544 24.87 -6.14 38.50
N GLY A 545 23.54 -6.25 38.46
CA GLY A 545 22.84 -7.37 37.84
C GLY A 545 22.98 -8.69 38.62
N PRO A 546 22.51 -9.82 38.05
CA PRO A 546 22.76 -11.13 38.63
C PRO A 546 24.24 -11.52 38.51
N SER A 547 24.87 -11.84 39.64
CA SER A 547 26.28 -12.25 39.71
C SER A 547 26.44 -13.55 40.52
N GLY A 548 27.30 -14.46 40.07
CA GLY A 548 27.62 -15.70 40.78
C GLY A 548 28.79 -16.45 40.17
N VAL A 549 29.26 -17.49 40.86
CA VAL A 549 30.29 -18.41 40.34
C VAL A 549 29.61 -19.70 39.92
N ILE A 550 29.75 -20.08 38.65
CA ILE A 550 29.30 -21.41 38.19
C ILE A 550 30.29 -22.44 38.69
N LEU A 551 29.80 -23.45 39.41
CA LEU A 551 30.59 -24.56 39.92
C LEU A 551 30.31 -25.83 39.12
N LYS A 552 31.35 -26.63 38.91
CA LYS A 552 31.26 -28.03 38.48
C LYS A 552 30.68 -28.90 39.62
N PRO A 553 30.24 -30.14 39.36
CA PRO A 553 29.77 -31.06 40.41
C PRO A 553 30.79 -31.37 41.52
N ASN A 554 32.10 -31.16 41.28
CA ASN A 554 33.15 -31.31 42.29
C ASN A 554 33.41 -30.05 43.13
N GLY A 555 32.63 -28.97 42.95
CA GLY A 555 32.78 -27.70 43.67
C GLY A 555 33.81 -26.72 43.11
N GLU A 556 34.53 -27.07 42.03
CA GLU A 556 35.47 -26.16 41.37
C GLU A 556 34.76 -25.17 40.43
N PRO A 557 35.29 -23.95 40.22
CA PRO A 557 34.80 -23.04 39.19
C PRO A 557 34.81 -23.65 37.78
N ALA A 558 33.69 -23.49 37.07
CA ALA A 558 33.53 -23.92 35.69
C ALA A 558 34.10 -22.88 34.71
N ALA A 559 35.43 -22.78 34.65
CA ALA A 559 36.13 -21.91 33.72
C ALA A 559 35.72 -22.21 32.26
N GLY A 560 35.37 -21.16 31.50
CA GLY A 560 34.88 -21.28 30.12
C GLY A 560 33.37 -21.53 29.97
N ALA A 561 32.59 -21.60 31.07
CA ALA A 561 31.15 -21.67 30.98
C ALA A 561 30.54 -20.36 30.42
N THR A 562 29.69 -20.47 29.39
CA THR A 562 28.93 -19.32 28.85
C THR A 562 27.62 -19.15 29.62
N VAL A 563 27.36 -17.94 30.10
CA VAL A 563 26.15 -17.61 30.86
C VAL A 563 25.18 -16.85 29.97
N TYR A 564 23.91 -17.23 29.99
CA TYR A 564 22.84 -16.54 29.28
C TYR A 564 21.79 -16.08 30.29
N LEU A 565 21.42 -14.80 30.21
CA LEU A 565 20.29 -14.26 30.95
C LEU A 565 19.05 -14.41 30.06
N ALA A 566 18.18 -15.35 30.40
CA ALA A 566 16.89 -15.53 29.73
C ALA A 566 15.84 -14.57 30.32
N ASP A 567 14.93 -14.11 29.46
CA ASP A 567 13.75 -13.33 29.83
C ASP A 567 12.50 -13.90 29.14
N MET A 568 11.35 -13.21 29.21
CA MET A 568 10.11 -13.69 28.58
C MET A 568 10.19 -13.77 27.04
N GLN A 569 11.09 -13.00 26.43
CA GLN A 569 11.37 -13.02 24.99
C GLN A 569 12.58 -13.93 24.72
N ASN A 570 13.71 -13.75 25.38
CA ASN A 570 14.98 -14.39 25.00
C ASN A 570 15.28 -15.65 25.79
N GLY A 571 15.79 -16.70 25.14
CA GLY A 571 16.14 -17.92 25.86
C GLY A 571 17.05 -18.91 25.13
N VAL A 572 17.27 -20.05 25.79
CA VAL A 572 18.21 -21.08 25.37
C VAL A 572 17.50 -22.42 25.30
N TYR A 573 17.73 -23.16 24.22
CA TYR A 573 17.24 -24.52 24.05
C TYR A 573 18.37 -25.45 23.62
N VAL A 574 18.18 -26.75 23.85
CA VAL A 574 19.13 -27.79 23.44
C VAL A 574 18.49 -28.64 22.35
N GLN A 575 19.12 -28.69 21.19
CA GLN A 575 18.68 -29.47 20.03
C GLN A 575 19.88 -30.24 19.47
N ASP A 576 19.71 -31.53 19.20
CA ASP A 576 20.74 -32.40 18.61
C ASP A 576 22.08 -32.40 19.36
N LYS A 577 22.02 -32.37 20.71
CA LYS A 577 23.17 -32.23 21.63
C LYS A 577 23.95 -30.90 21.48
N SER A 578 23.45 -29.95 20.69
CA SER A 578 23.96 -28.59 20.59
C SER A 578 23.07 -27.62 21.38
N MET A 579 23.70 -26.68 22.09
CA MET A 579 23.00 -25.59 22.78
C MET A 579 22.83 -24.45 21.79
N LYS A 580 21.58 -24.06 21.50
CA LYS A 580 21.23 -22.96 20.61
C LYS A 580 20.59 -21.84 21.43
N VAL A 581 21.01 -20.63 21.14
CA VAL A 581 20.45 -19.40 21.72
C VAL A 581 19.44 -18.87 20.72
N GLN A 582 18.24 -18.54 21.19
CA GLN A 582 17.19 -17.98 20.35
C GLN A 582 16.59 -16.76 21.02
N ASP A 583 16.79 -15.62 20.38
CA ASP A 583 16.02 -14.43 20.69
C ASP A 583 14.55 -14.70 20.32
N HIS A 584 13.61 -14.31 21.18
CA HIS A 584 12.15 -14.45 20.98
C HIS A 584 11.62 -15.91 20.93
N MET A 585 11.86 -16.69 22.00
CA MET A 585 11.27 -18.03 22.21
C MET A 585 9.73 -18.03 22.34
N TYR A 586 9.13 -16.98 22.92
CA TYR A 586 7.67 -16.84 23.00
C TYR A 586 7.14 -15.93 21.90
N GLN A 587 6.77 -16.55 20.78
CA GLN A 587 5.77 -16.01 19.86
C GLN A 587 4.40 -16.58 20.27
N GLY A 588 3.69 -15.89 21.16
CA GLY A 588 2.32 -16.23 21.55
C GLY A 588 1.76 -15.20 22.53
N LEU A 589 0.52 -14.72 22.40
CA LEU A 589 -0.59 -15.14 21.53
C LEU A 589 -1.17 -13.95 20.75
#